data_AF-A0AAV0XNL4-F1
#
_entry.id   AF-A0AAV0XNL4-F1
#
_cell.length_a   1.000
_cell.length_b   1.000
_cell.length_c   1.000
_cell.angle_alpha   90.00
_cell.angle_beta   90.00
_cell.angle_gamma   90.00
#
_symmetry.space_group_name_H-M   'P 1'
#
loop_
_entity.id
_entity.type
_entity.pdbx_description
1 polymer ?
#
loop_
_entity_poly.entity_id
_entity_poly.type
_entity_poly.pdbx_seq_one_letter_code
_entity_poly.pdbx_strand_id
1 'polypeptide(L)'
;MYEIGTKEGRLSTWYSRNQFVICKERFLKVDEVPQTKISLRETARTFSNLGGQGYDRCTCVQKCKTRKCKCKAAERLFTSKCHGSSACDNK
;
A
#
# COMPACT_ATOMS: atom_id res chain seq x y z
N MET A 1 -19.65 7.90 -18.83
CA MET A 1 -18.40 7.16 -18.59
C MET A 1 -17.43 8.11 -17.92
N TYR A 2 -16.80 7.73 -16.80
CA TYR A 2 -16.01 8.62 -15.95
C TYR A 2 -14.55 8.17 -15.88
N GLU A 3 -13.63 9.11 -15.86
CA GLU A 3 -12.21 8.89 -15.56
C GLU A 3 -11.92 9.33 -14.12
N ILE A 4 -11.10 8.56 -13.40
CA ILE A 4 -10.75 8.85 -12.00
C ILE A 4 -9.30 9.31 -11.94
N GLY A 5 -9.10 10.53 -11.44
CA GLY A 5 -7.79 11.11 -11.16
C GLY A 5 -7.38 10.92 -9.71
N THR A 6 -6.13 10.53 -9.48
CA THR A 6 -5.51 10.46 -8.16
C THR A 6 -4.25 11.32 -8.13
N LYS A 7 -3.68 11.54 -6.93
CA LYS A 7 -2.43 12.30 -6.75
C LYS A 7 -1.27 11.77 -7.61
N GLU A 8 -1.25 10.47 -7.89
CA GLU A 8 -0.19 9.80 -8.63
C GLU A 8 -0.46 9.72 -10.14
N GLY A 9 -1.66 10.09 -10.60
CA GLY A 9 -2.06 10.02 -12.01
C GLY A 9 -3.52 9.61 -12.22
N ARG A 10 -3.91 9.48 -13.49
CA ARG A 10 -5.26 9.10 -13.92
C ARG A 10 -5.36 7.61 -14.19
N LEU A 11 -6.44 6.99 -13.71
CA LEU A 11 -6.70 5.58 -13.95
C LEU A 11 -6.94 5.35 -15.45
N SER A 12 -6.23 4.39 -16.04
CA SER A 12 -6.34 4.06 -17.47
C SER A 12 -7.71 3.47 -17.85
N THR A 13 -8.45 2.94 -16.89
CA THR A 13 -9.76 2.32 -17.07
C THR A 13 -10.88 3.34 -16.87
N TRP A 14 -11.93 3.24 -17.68
CA TRP A 14 -13.15 4.01 -17.53
C TRP A 14 -14.12 3.35 -16.54
N TYR A 15 -14.81 4.17 -15.76
CA TYR A 15 -15.77 3.71 -14.77
C TYR A 15 -17.20 4.15 -15.07
N SER A 16 -18.15 3.30 -14.70
CA SER A 16 -19.57 3.66 -14.66
C SER A 16 -19.89 4.36 -13.34
N ARG A 17 -20.97 5.16 -13.30
CA ARG A 17 -21.38 5.90 -12.10
C ARG A 17 -21.57 4.98 -10.87
N ASN A 18 -21.91 3.72 -11.09
CA ASN A 18 -22.26 2.77 -10.03
C ASN A 18 -21.01 2.07 -9.43
N GLN A 19 -19.82 2.29 -9.98
CA GLN A 19 -18.57 1.65 -9.54
C GLN A 19 -17.82 2.45 -8.47
N PHE A 20 -18.27 3.66 -8.16
CA PHE A 20 -17.64 4.52 -7.16
C PHE A 20 -18.68 5.34 -6.40
N VAL A 21 -18.31 5.78 -5.21
CA VAL A 21 -19.15 6.67 -4.39
C VAL A 21 -18.53 8.07 -4.42
N ILE A 22 -19.37 9.08 -4.63
CA ILE A 22 -18.93 10.47 -4.63
C ILE A 22 -18.66 10.88 -3.18
N CYS A 23 -17.43 11.28 -2.89
CA CYS A 23 -17.11 11.90 -1.61
C CYS A 23 -17.56 13.37 -1.63
N LYS A 24 -18.24 13.82 -0.57
CA LYS A 24 -18.70 15.21 -0.44
C LYS A 24 -17.54 16.18 -0.20
N GLU A 25 -16.45 15.67 0.35
CA GLU A 25 -15.26 16.44 0.70
C GLU A 25 -14.28 16.50 -0.47
N ARG A 26 -13.70 17.67 -0.70
CA ARG A 26 -12.70 17.91 -1.75
C ARG A 26 -11.30 17.75 -1.17
N PHE A 27 -10.72 16.57 -1.37
CA PHE A 27 -9.34 16.27 -0.96
C PHE A 27 -8.29 16.66 -1.99
N LEU A 28 -8.68 16.76 -3.27
CA LEU A 28 -7.78 17.05 -4.38
C LEU A 28 -8.35 18.14 -5.29
N LYS A 29 -7.47 18.99 -5.81
CA LYS A 29 -7.81 19.91 -6.91
C LYS A 29 -7.55 19.23 -8.25
N VAL A 30 -8.30 19.63 -9.28
CA VAL A 30 -8.16 19.06 -10.64
C VAL A 30 -6.76 19.32 -11.22
N ASP A 31 -6.16 20.46 -10.88
CA ASP A 31 -4.83 20.88 -11.35
C ASP A 31 -3.69 20.06 -10.72
N GLU A 32 -3.93 19.48 -9.53
CA GLU A 32 -2.95 18.65 -8.82
C GLU A 32 -2.91 17.20 -9.35
N VAL A 33 -3.81 16.84 -10.26
CA VAL A 33 -3.87 15.49 -10.84
C VAL A 33 -2.93 15.40 -12.05
N PRO A 34 -1.85 14.60 -11.97
CA PRO A 34 -0.97 14.38 -13.12
C PRO A 34 -1.73 13.76 -14.31
N GLN A 35 -1.36 14.13 -15.53
CA GLN A 35 -1.94 13.54 -16.76
C GLN A 35 -1.40 12.13 -17.09
N THR A 36 -0.46 11.62 -16.31
CA THR A 36 0.09 10.27 -16.47
C THR A 36 -1.01 9.22 -16.27
N LYS A 37 -1.08 8.26 -17.20
CA LYS A 37 -2.00 7.12 -17.07
C LYS A 37 -1.36 6.03 -16.23
N ILE A 38 -2.04 5.62 -15.17
CA ILE A 38 -1.62 4.56 -14.26
C ILE A 38 -2.71 3.50 -14.14
N SER A 39 -2.31 2.24 -13.92
CA SER A 39 -3.27 1.18 -13.65
C SER A 39 -3.77 1.23 -12.20
N LEU A 40 -4.98 0.72 -11.94
CA LEU A 40 -5.51 0.57 -10.57
C LEU A 40 -4.53 -0.13 -9.63
N ARG A 41 -3.83 -1.14 -10.15
CA ARG A 41 -2.86 -1.92 -9.39
C ARG A 41 -1.66 -1.05 -8.99
N GLU A 42 -1.14 -0.22 -9.88
CA GLU A 42 -0.03 0.68 -9.58
C GLU A 42 -0.43 1.75 -8.58
N THR A 43 -1.61 2.34 -8.76
CA THR A 43 -2.20 3.28 -7.79
C THR A 43 -2.31 2.62 -6.41
N ALA A 44 -2.87 1.42 -6.32
CA ALA A 44 -2.98 0.70 -5.05
C ALA A 44 -1.60 0.39 -4.43
N ARG A 45 -0.56 0.19 -5.25
CA ARG A 45 0.81 -0.03 -4.78
C ARG A 45 1.46 1.24 -4.25
N THR A 46 1.30 2.39 -4.91
CA THR A 46 1.87 3.67 -4.47
C THR A 46 1.20 4.18 -3.20
N PHE A 47 -0.11 3.99 -3.07
CA PHE A 47 -0.84 4.32 -1.84
C PHE A 47 -0.64 3.29 -0.71
N SER A 48 -0.02 2.14 -0.97
CA SER A 48 0.24 1.13 0.04
C SER A 48 1.56 1.38 0.76
N ASN A 49 1.51 1.51 2.09
CA ASN A 49 2.70 1.59 2.94
C ASN A 49 3.66 0.38 2.77
N LEU A 50 3.16 -0.76 2.28
CA LEU A 50 3.89 -2.01 2.10
C LEU A 50 4.01 -2.43 0.62
N GLY A 51 3.88 -1.48 -0.32
CA GLY A 51 4.12 -1.75 -1.75
C GLY A 51 3.11 -2.69 -2.41
N GLY A 52 1.92 -2.84 -1.81
CA GLY A 52 0.76 -3.53 -2.38
C GLY A 52 0.63 -5.03 -2.09
N GLN A 53 1.53 -5.64 -1.32
CA GLN A 53 1.36 -7.04 -0.86
C GLN A 53 0.54 -7.17 0.43
N GLY A 54 0.31 -6.06 1.14
CA GLY A 54 -0.52 -6.01 2.35
C GLY A 54 0.14 -6.57 3.61
N TYR A 55 1.26 -7.26 3.49
CA TYR A 55 2.13 -7.66 4.61
C TYR A 55 3.56 -7.83 4.10
N ASP A 56 4.52 -7.65 5.00
CA ASP A 56 5.94 -7.80 4.72
C ASP A 56 6.47 -8.79 5.77
N ARG A 57 7.28 -9.75 5.33
CA ARG A 57 7.75 -10.85 6.18
C ARG A 57 9.27 -10.84 6.21
N CYS A 58 9.84 -10.97 7.40
CA CYS A 58 11.26 -11.30 7.47
C CYS A 58 11.50 -12.75 7.03
N THR A 59 12.68 -13.01 6.50
CA THR A 59 13.17 -14.36 6.20
C THR A 59 13.97 -14.96 7.38
N CYS A 60 13.88 -14.37 8.57
CA CYS A 60 14.59 -14.87 9.73
C CYS A 60 14.05 -16.24 10.14
N VAL A 61 14.94 -17.21 10.32
CA VAL A 61 14.60 -18.51 10.91
C VAL A 61 14.65 -18.44 12.44
N GLN A 62 15.53 -17.57 12.95
CA GLN A 62 15.79 -17.32 14.36
C GLN A 62 14.94 -16.14 14.88
N LYS A 63 14.85 -15.99 16.20
CA LYS A 63 14.21 -14.84 16.83
C LYS A 63 14.80 -13.50 16.35
N CYS A 64 13.95 -12.55 15.96
CA CYS A 64 14.37 -11.24 15.43
C CYS A 64 14.91 -10.26 16.48
N LYS A 65 15.97 -10.64 17.21
CA LYS A 65 16.55 -9.79 18.27
C LYS A 65 17.41 -8.65 17.74
N THR A 66 18.08 -8.84 16.60
CA THR A 66 19.09 -7.91 16.09
C THR A 66 18.59 -7.15 14.86
N ARG A 67 19.24 -6.02 14.52
CA ARG A 67 19.00 -5.27 13.28
C ARG A 67 19.37 -6.04 12.00
N LYS A 68 19.86 -7.28 12.12
CA LYS A 68 19.95 -8.21 10.97
C LYS A 68 18.57 -8.64 10.46
N CYS A 69 17.52 -8.52 11.28
CA CYS A 69 16.15 -8.71 10.83
C CYS A 69 15.63 -7.46 10.10
N LYS A 70 15.07 -7.66 8.90
CA LYS A 70 14.45 -6.61 8.10
C LYS A 70 13.32 -5.88 8.84
N CYS A 71 12.48 -6.58 9.60
CA CYS A 71 11.40 -5.96 10.37
C CYS A 71 11.94 -5.01 11.45
N LYS A 72 12.99 -5.42 12.16
CA LYS A 72 13.61 -4.61 13.22
C LYS A 72 14.45 -3.45 12.66
N ALA A 73 15.09 -3.64 11.52
CA ALA A 73 15.79 -2.57 10.81
C ALA A 73 14.83 -1.50 10.27
N ALA A 74 13.64 -1.91 9.82
CA ALA A 74 12.59 -1.01 9.36
C ALA A 74 11.74 -0.41 10.50
N GLU A 75 12.10 -0.67 11.77
CA GLU A 75 11.36 -0.21 12.96
C GLU A 75 9.86 -0.57 12.94
N ARG A 76 9.52 -1.70 12.30
CA ARG A 76 8.13 -2.18 12.17
C ARG A 76 7.85 -3.23 13.24
N LEU A 77 6.70 -3.09 13.89
CA LEU A 77 6.16 -4.08 14.80
C LEU A 77 5.77 -5.35 14.05
N PHE A 78 6.05 -6.49 14.67
CA PHE A 78 5.84 -7.78 14.05
C PHE A 78 4.36 -8.17 14.04
N THR A 79 3.87 -8.66 12.90
CA THR A 79 2.56 -9.31 12.82
C THR A 79 2.73 -10.82 12.90
N SER A 80 1.69 -11.55 13.36
CA SER A 80 1.71 -13.01 13.49
C SER A 80 2.04 -13.77 12.19
N LYS A 81 2.02 -13.10 11.04
CA LYS A 81 2.33 -13.67 9.72
C LYS A 81 3.82 -13.70 9.37
N CYS A 82 4.68 -13.07 10.16
CA CYS A 82 6.10 -12.97 9.81
C CYS A 82 6.91 -14.21 10.24
N HIS A 83 6.48 -14.92 11.29
CA HIS A 83 6.96 -16.26 11.65
C HIS A 83 5.74 -17.14 11.86
N GLY A 84 5.54 -18.16 11.01
CA GLY A 84 4.34 -18.99 11.08
C GLY A 84 4.11 -19.67 12.44
N SER A 85 5.18 -20.21 13.04
CA SER A 85 5.09 -20.99 14.29
C SER A 85 6.17 -20.68 15.35
N SER A 86 7.12 -19.78 15.08
CA SER A 86 8.21 -19.46 16.01
C SER A 86 8.00 -18.11 16.70
N ALA A 87 8.35 -18.05 18.00
CA ALA A 87 8.21 -16.84 18.80
C ALA A 87 9.19 -15.75 18.34
N CYS A 88 8.64 -14.60 17.94
CA CYS A 88 9.40 -13.40 17.64
C CYS A 88 9.54 -12.54 18.91
N ASP A 89 10.77 -12.13 19.25
CA ASP A 89 11.02 -11.22 20.38
C ASP A 89 10.99 -9.73 19.95
N ASN A 90 10.60 -9.43 18.70
CA ASN A 90 10.41 -8.06 18.21
C ASN A 90 8.91 -7.69 18.27
N LYS A 91 8.37 -7.63 19.48
CA LYS A 91 6.98 -7.22 19.75
C LYS A 91 6.85 -5.73 19.95
#